data_AF-A0A7V9CH59-F1
#
_entry.id   AF-A0A7V9CH59-F1
#
_cell.length_a   1.000
_cell.length_b   1.000
_cell.length_c   1.000
_cell.angle_alpha   90.00
_cell.angle_beta   90.00
_cell.angle_gamma   90.00
#
_symmetry.space_group_name_H-M   'P 1'
#
loop_
_entity.id
_entity.type
_entity.pdbx_description
1 polymer ?
#
loop_
_entity_poly.entity_id
_entity_poly.type
_entity_poly.pdbx_seq_one_letter_code
_entity_poly.pdbx_strand_id
1 'polypeptide(L)'
;MTNTLIAKITPFVTDMIRADHTKVVALFHQYKADSHPIKKKAFVESICTLLLTHSIAEDEIFYPAMREALPSVIKHRYDEQHEVEAAAETLKAMKPSVPDYDDRVYALMKSVLHHVAEEECVVLPTAERIFDHMKLGELGAQFNKRRHQLMIERMKPVERARDYVKDHPLQLALGGIMLAFAVAPLLMQQRGRV
;
A
#
# COMPACT_ATOMS: atom_id res chain seq x y z
N MET A 1 -7.42 -12.36 -27.19
CA MET A 1 -6.71 -13.59 -26.76
C MET A 1 -5.65 -13.33 -25.68
N THR A 2 -4.95 -12.19 -25.66
CA THR A 2 -3.95 -11.84 -24.62
C THR A 2 -4.55 -11.70 -23.21
N ASN A 3 -5.76 -11.16 -23.07
CA ASN A 3 -6.39 -10.91 -21.78
C ASN A 3 -6.69 -12.20 -20.98
N THR A 4 -7.07 -13.27 -21.69
CA THR A 4 -7.42 -14.57 -21.10
C THR A 4 -6.20 -15.31 -20.54
N LEU A 5 -5.03 -15.13 -21.14
CA LEU A 5 -3.80 -15.77 -20.66
C LEU A 5 -3.27 -15.08 -19.40
N ILE A 6 -3.30 -13.75 -19.36
CA ILE A 6 -2.89 -12.94 -18.21
C ILE A 6 -3.76 -13.28 -16.98
N ALA A 7 -5.08 -13.37 -17.15
CA ALA A 7 -5.98 -13.73 -16.07
C ALA A 7 -5.70 -15.13 -15.47
N LYS A 8 -5.16 -16.08 -16.26
CA LYS A 8 -4.87 -17.45 -15.79
C LYS A 8 -3.57 -17.60 -15.00
N ILE A 9 -2.64 -16.65 -15.11
CA ILE A 9 -1.32 -16.71 -14.45
C ILE A 9 -1.12 -15.59 -13.42
N THR A 10 -2.01 -14.60 -13.39
CA THR A 10 -1.97 -13.52 -12.40
C THR A 10 -2.56 -14.03 -11.09
N PRO A 11 -1.94 -13.76 -9.93
CA PRO A 11 -2.53 -14.07 -8.63
C PRO A 11 -3.96 -13.51 -8.53
N PHE A 12 -4.84 -14.19 -7.82
CA PHE A 12 -6.20 -13.70 -7.64
C PHE A 12 -6.19 -12.40 -6.84
N VAL A 13 -7.19 -11.55 -7.10
CA VAL A 13 -7.33 -10.28 -6.36
C VAL A 13 -7.35 -10.50 -4.85
N THR A 14 -7.98 -11.59 -4.38
CA THR A 14 -8.02 -11.93 -2.96
C THR A 14 -6.62 -12.25 -2.41
N ASP A 15 -5.80 -13.03 -3.12
CA ASP A 15 -4.41 -13.30 -2.72
C ASP A 15 -3.58 -12.01 -2.64
N MET A 16 -3.79 -11.09 -3.57
CA MET A 16 -3.08 -9.80 -3.58
C MET A 16 -3.47 -8.91 -2.39
N ILE A 17 -4.75 -8.86 -2.06
CA ILE A 17 -5.29 -8.13 -0.90
C ILE A 17 -4.69 -8.71 0.40
N ARG A 18 -4.74 -10.03 0.60
CA ARG A 18 -4.12 -10.69 1.77
C ARG A 18 -2.63 -10.42 1.89
N ALA A 19 -1.92 -10.41 0.76
CA ALA A 19 -0.50 -10.10 0.73
C ALA A 19 -0.22 -8.65 1.15
N ASP A 20 -1.09 -7.70 0.81
CA ASP A 20 -0.96 -6.30 1.22
C ASP A 20 -1.32 -6.12 2.71
N HIS A 21 -2.36 -6.80 3.22
CA HIS A 21 -2.65 -6.86 4.66
C HIS A 21 -1.44 -7.32 5.47
N THR A 22 -0.83 -8.43 5.04
CA THR A 22 0.36 -9.00 5.71
C THR A 22 1.50 -7.99 5.77
N LYS A 23 1.74 -7.24 4.68
CA LYS A 23 2.81 -6.22 4.63
C LYS A 23 2.54 -5.06 5.58
N VAL A 24 1.30 -4.54 5.59
CA VAL A 24 0.91 -3.43 6.47
C VAL A 24 1.10 -3.82 7.94
N VAL A 25 0.58 -4.99 8.34
CA VAL A 25 0.72 -5.50 9.71
C VAL A 25 2.20 -5.74 10.06
N ALA A 26 2.98 -6.31 9.15
CA ALA A 26 4.41 -6.54 9.37
C ALA A 26 5.22 -5.24 9.53
N LEU A 27 4.90 -4.19 8.78
CA LEU A 27 5.53 -2.88 8.94
C LEU A 27 5.14 -2.23 10.26
N PHE A 28 3.88 -2.33 10.65
CA PHE A 28 3.44 -1.80 11.94
C PHE A 28 4.10 -2.52 13.12
N HIS A 29 4.29 -3.84 13.07
CA HIS A 29 5.01 -4.56 14.13
C HIS A 29 6.46 -4.09 14.33
N GLN A 30 7.07 -3.50 13.29
CA GLN A 30 8.41 -2.91 13.34
C GLN A 30 8.41 -1.47 13.89
N TYR A 31 7.24 -0.81 13.92
CA TYR A 31 7.09 0.51 14.53
C TYR A 31 7.30 0.43 16.05
N LYS A 32 8.09 1.36 16.59
CA LYS A 32 8.32 1.52 18.03
C LYS A 32 8.23 2.99 18.40
N ALA A 33 7.43 3.30 19.42
CA ALA A 33 7.17 4.68 19.85
C ALA A 33 8.43 5.39 20.37
N ASP A 34 9.37 4.63 20.93
CA ASP A 34 10.67 5.09 21.47
C ASP A 34 11.76 5.24 20.39
N SER A 35 11.46 4.94 19.13
CA SER A 35 12.41 5.11 18.03
C SER A 35 12.68 6.58 17.71
N HIS A 36 13.85 6.83 17.10
CA HIS A 36 14.20 8.16 16.59
C HIS A 36 13.10 8.73 15.67
N PRO A 37 12.77 10.04 15.74
CA PRO A 37 11.69 10.64 14.95
C PRO A 37 11.75 10.37 13.45
N ILE A 38 12.96 10.37 12.86
CA ILE A 38 13.16 10.05 11.43
C ILE A 38 12.70 8.62 11.12
N LYS A 39 13.03 7.66 11.99
CA LYS A 39 12.63 6.25 11.82
C LYS A 39 11.12 6.08 11.97
N LYS A 40 10.51 6.75 12.96
CA LYS A 40 9.04 6.78 13.13
C LYS A 40 8.34 7.32 11.89
N LYS A 41 8.83 8.46 11.37
CA LYS A 41 8.29 9.08 10.16
C LYS A 41 8.37 8.15 8.96
N ALA A 42 9.52 7.50 8.75
CA ALA A 42 9.71 6.58 7.64
C ALA A 42 8.73 5.40 7.69
N PHE A 43 8.54 4.76 8.85
CA PHE A 43 7.56 3.68 9.01
C PHE A 43 6.13 4.15 8.74
N VAL A 44 5.73 5.28 9.30
CA VAL A 44 4.38 5.83 9.11
C VAL A 44 4.15 6.21 7.65
N GLU A 45 5.12 6.83 6.98
CA GLU A 45 5.02 7.13 5.56
C GLU A 45 4.88 5.85 4.71
N SER A 46 5.63 4.79 5.03
CA SER A 46 5.50 3.49 4.35
C SER A 46 4.14 2.84 4.61
N ILE A 47 3.69 2.79 5.87
CA ILE A 47 2.39 2.22 6.27
C ILE A 47 1.25 2.97 5.58
N CYS A 48 1.20 4.31 5.70
CA CYS A 48 0.15 5.11 5.09
C CYS A 48 0.18 4.98 3.56
N THR A 49 1.36 4.96 2.93
CA THR A 49 1.43 4.83 1.47
C THR A 49 0.92 3.47 0.99
N LEU A 50 1.26 2.37 1.69
CA LEU A 50 0.72 1.05 1.37
C LEU A 50 -0.79 0.99 1.58
N LEU A 51 -1.28 1.45 2.74
CA LEU A 51 -2.70 1.50 3.06
C LEU A 51 -3.50 2.25 1.99
N LEU A 52 -3.09 3.48 1.68
CA LEU A 52 -3.83 4.34 0.75
C LEU A 52 -3.80 3.81 -0.70
N THR A 53 -2.71 3.16 -1.12
CA THR A 53 -2.67 2.56 -2.45
C THR A 53 -3.48 1.27 -2.52
N HIS A 54 -3.55 0.52 -1.42
CA HIS A 54 -4.35 -0.69 -1.29
C HIS A 54 -5.84 -0.35 -1.27
N SER A 55 -6.29 0.50 -0.36
CA SER A 55 -7.72 0.86 -0.20
C SER A 55 -8.30 1.50 -1.45
N ILE A 56 -7.58 2.43 -2.09
CA ILE A 56 -8.05 3.05 -3.34
C ILE A 56 -8.16 2.02 -4.46
N ALA A 57 -7.25 1.03 -4.53
CA ALA A 57 -7.35 -0.03 -5.52
C ALA A 57 -8.56 -0.95 -5.24
N GLU A 58 -8.93 -1.16 -3.98
CA GLU A 58 -10.15 -1.89 -3.61
C GLU A 58 -11.39 -1.11 -4.02
N ASP A 59 -11.46 0.17 -3.69
CA ASP A 59 -12.60 1.04 -4.01
C ASP A 59 -12.83 1.20 -5.52
N GLU A 60 -11.76 1.25 -6.30
CA GLU A 60 -11.87 1.42 -7.75
C GLU A 60 -12.10 0.11 -8.50
N ILE A 61 -11.61 -1.04 -7.98
CA ILE A 61 -11.59 -2.31 -8.73
C ILE A 61 -12.40 -3.41 -8.04
N PHE A 62 -12.14 -3.69 -6.77
CA PHE A 62 -12.68 -4.87 -6.08
C PHE A 62 -14.10 -4.65 -5.55
N TYR A 63 -14.30 -3.56 -4.81
CA TYR A 63 -15.58 -3.21 -4.18
C TYR A 63 -16.71 -2.95 -5.19
N PRO A 64 -16.47 -2.33 -6.37
CA PRO A 64 -17.51 -2.22 -7.39
C PRO A 64 -18.02 -3.58 -7.86
N ALA A 65 -17.11 -4.53 -8.10
CA ALA A 65 -17.48 -5.89 -8.50
C ALA A 65 -18.26 -6.61 -7.39
N MET A 66 -17.81 -6.49 -6.14
CA MET A 66 -18.52 -7.06 -4.99
C MET A 66 -19.89 -6.41 -4.77
N ARG A 67 -20.02 -5.10 -4.98
CA ARG A 67 -21.30 -4.38 -4.86
C ARG A 67 -22.29 -4.80 -5.95
N GLU A 68 -21.82 -5.04 -7.16
CA GLU A 68 -22.65 -5.56 -8.25
C GLU A 68 -23.16 -6.97 -7.95
N ALA A 69 -22.29 -7.83 -7.42
CA ALA A 69 -22.62 -9.23 -7.15
C ALA A 69 -23.40 -9.45 -5.85
N LEU A 70 -23.04 -8.73 -4.76
CA LEU A 70 -23.61 -8.89 -3.43
C LEU A 70 -23.49 -7.61 -2.58
N PRO A 71 -24.38 -6.62 -2.79
CA PRO A 71 -24.29 -5.30 -2.14
C PRO A 71 -24.27 -5.33 -0.60
N SER A 72 -24.95 -6.30 0.01
CA SER A 72 -25.09 -6.41 1.47
C SER A 72 -23.76 -6.64 2.19
N VAL A 73 -22.74 -7.16 1.50
CA VAL A 73 -21.41 -7.40 2.08
C VAL A 73 -20.58 -6.13 2.12
N ILE A 74 -20.78 -5.14 1.23
CA ILE A 74 -19.88 -3.99 1.12
C ILE A 74 -20.41 -2.72 1.81
N LYS A 75 -21.74 -2.58 1.92
CA LYS A 75 -22.37 -1.29 2.26
C LYS A 75 -21.76 -0.54 3.47
N HIS A 76 -21.54 -1.22 4.60
CA HIS A 76 -20.98 -0.59 5.80
C HIS A 76 -19.45 -0.47 5.78
N ARG A 77 -18.77 -1.35 5.03
CA ARG A 77 -17.30 -1.43 4.98
C ARG A 77 -16.67 -0.29 4.19
N TYR A 78 -17.42 0.24 3.22
CA TYR A 78 -17.02 1.38 2.41
C TYR A 78 -16.80 2.66 3.24
N ASP A 79 -17.72 2.96 4.17
CA ASP A 79 -17.62 4.14 5.02
C ASP A 79 -16.44 4.00 6.01
N GLU A 80 -16.28 2.83 6.63
CA GLU A 80 -15.18 2.52 7.55
C GLU A 80 -13.81 2.62 6.87
N GLN A 81 -13.69 2.18 5.61
CA GLN A 81 -12.46 2.30 4.83
C GLN A 81 -12.09 3.77 4.60
N HIS A 82 -13.04 4.63 4.23
CA HIS A 82 -12.76 6.06 4.02
C HIS A 82 -12.35 6.79 5.30
N GLU A 83 -12.85 6.38 6.47
CA GLU A 83 -12.35 6.89 7.75
C GLU A 83 -10.89 6.51 7.99
N VAL A 84 -10.50 5.27 7.66
CA VAL A 84 -9.09 4.80 7.71
C VAL A 84 -8.21 5.62 6.75
N GLU A 85 -8.67 5.87 5.53
CA GLU A 85 -7.94 6.68 4.54
C GLU A 85 -7.71 8.11 5.03
N ALA A 86 -8.75 8.75 5.56
CA ALA A 86 -8.67 10.12 6.08
C ALA A 86 -7.68 10.21 7.26
N ALA A 87 -7.71 9.22 8.16
CA ALA A 87 -6.76 9.11 9.25
C ALA A 87 -5.32 8.89 8.75
N ALA A 88 -5.14 8.05 7.72
CA ALA A 88 -3.84 7.76 7.13
C ALA A 88 -3.22 9.00 6.45
N GLU A 89 -4.00 9.77 5.67
CA GLU A 89 -3.52 11.02 5.04
C GLU A 89 -3.16 12.08 6.11
N THR A 90 -4.00 12.23 7.13
CA THR A 90 -3.72 13.14 8.26
C THR A 90 -2.41 12.78 8.95
N LEU A 91 -2.22 11.51 9.28
CA LEU A 91 -1.03 11.01 9.96
C LEU A 91 0.23 11.11 9.08
N LYS A 92 0.09 10.89 7.77
CA LYS A 92 1.16 11.07 6.78
C LYS A 92 1.63 12.51 6.69
N ALA A 93 0.76 13.50 6.89
CA ALA A 93 1.13 14.92 6.93
C ALA A 93 1.73 15.36 8.29
N MET A 94 1.50 14.59 9.36
CA MET A 94 1.87 14.93 10.73
C MET A 94 3.38 14.80 11.00
N LYS A 95 3.92 15.66 11.89
CA LYS A 95 5.30 15.54 12.38
C LYS A 95 5.36 14.58 13.58
N PRO A 96 6.40 13.74 13.71
CA PRO A 96 6.54 12.83 14.85
C PRO A 96 6.73 13.53 16.21
N SER A 97 7.00 14.84 16.22
CA SER A 97 7.16 15.64 17.42
C SER A 97 5.83 16.11 18.02
N VAL A 98 4.70 15.87 17.34
CA VAL A 98 3.40 16.25 17.88
C VAL A 98 3.04 15.31 19.04
N PRO A 99 2.56 15.82 20.20
CA PRO A 99 2.43 15.02 21.42
C PRO A 99 1.59 13.75 21.30
N ASP A 100 0.58 13.72 20.41
CA ASP A 100 -0.35 12.59 20.22
C ASP A 100 -0.02 11.76 18.97
N TYR A 101 1.18 11.89 18.40
CA TYR A 101 1.56 11.20 17.16
C TYR A 101 1.47 9.68 17.29
N ASP A 102 2.06 9.11 18.34
CA ASP A 102 2.06 7.65 18.58
C ASP A 102 0.64 7.12 18.82
N ASP A 103 -0.15 7.83 19.62
CA ASP A 103 -1.54 7.47 19.90
C ASP A 103 -2.37 7.42 18.62
N ARG A 104 -2.14 8.36 17.68
CA ARG A 104 -2.79 8.36 16.37
C ARG A 104 -2.31 7.22 15.47
N VAL A 105 -1.03 6.84 15.52
CA VAL A 105 -0.52 5.65 14.81
C VAL A 105 -1.22 4.40 15.32
N TYR A 106 -1.34 4.25 16.64
CA TYR A 106 -2.00 3.11 17.26
C TYR A 106 -3.51 3.08 16.99
N ALA A 107 -4.17 4.24 17.02
CA ALA A 107 -5.58 4.37 16.68
C ALA A 107 -5.85 3.98 15.21
N LEU A 108 -5.04 4.49 14.27
CA LEU A 108 -5.11 4.11 12.86
C LEU A 108 -4.96 2.59 12.70
N MET A 109 -3.94 2.01 13.32
CA MET A 109 -3.70 0.56 13.19
C MET A 109 -4.83 -0.26 13.80
N LYS A 110 -5.45 0.18 14.90
CA LYS A 110 -6.63 -0.49 15.47
C LYS A 110 -7.77 -0.54 14.44
N SER A 111 -8.07 0.57 13.77
CA SER A 111 -9.10 0.61 12.73
C SER A 111 -8.76 -0.27 11.53
N VAL A 112 -7.50 -0.24 11.07
CA VAL A 112 -7.03 -1.11 9.99
C VAL A 112 -7.13 -2.59 10.37
N LEU A 113 -6.75 -2.99 11.58
CA LEU A 113 -6.86 -4.39 12.01
C LEU A 113 -8.32 -4.88 12.05
N HIS A 114 -9.25 -4.00 12.43
CA HIS A 114 -10.68 -4.31 12.36
C HIS A 114 -11.12 -4.50 10.91
N HIS A 115 -10.77 -3.57 10.03
CA HIS A 115 -11.04 -3.65 8.60
C HIS A 115 -10.49 -4.94 7.96
N VAL A 116 -9.19 -5.23 8.17
CA VAL A 116 -8.53 -6.45 7.71
C VAL A 116 -9.25 -7.71 8.19
N ALA A 117 -9.69 -7.75 9.46
CA ALA A 117 -10.41 -8.90 9.99
C ALA A 117 -11.76 -9.12 9.29
N GLU A 118 -12.52 -8.06 9.04
CA GLU A 118 -13.79 -8.11 8.30
C GLU A 118 -13.57 -8.61 6.86
N GLU A 119 -12.52 -8.13 6.20
CA GLU A 119 -12.21 -8.56 4.84
C GLU A 119 -11.78 -10.02 4.77
N GLU A 120 -10.79 -10.40 5.57
CA GLU A 120 -10.20 -11.75 5.60
C GLU A 120 -11.23 -12.82 5.97
N CYS A 121 -12.16 -12.50 6.88
CA CYS A 121 -13.15 -13.46 7.37
C CYS A 121 -14.45 -13.47 6.55
N VAL A 122 -14.84 -12.34 5.95
CA VAL A 122 -16.15 -12.21 5.30
C VAL A 122 -16.02 -11.90 3.82
N VAL A 123 -15.33 -10.81 3.46
CA VAL A 123 -15.36 -10.28 2.10
C VAL A 123 -14.61 -11.19 1.12
N LEU A 124 -13.34 -11.50 1.41
CA LEU A 124 -12.49 -12.29 0.51
C LEU A 124 -13.00 -13.73 0.33
N PRO A 125 -13.39 -14.46 1.40
CA PRO A 125 -13.99 -15.79 1.24
C PRO A 125 -15.33 -15.75 0.50
N THR A 126 -16.07 -14.64 0.58
CA THR A 126 -17.30 -14.48 -0.18
C THR A 126 -17.02 -14.24 -1.65
N ALA A 127 -16.04 -13.40 -1.99
CA ALA A 127 -15.58 -13.20 -3.36
C ALA A 127 -15.15 -14.53 -4.01
N GLU A 128 -14.38 -15.34 -3.28
CA GLU A 128 -13.93 -16.68 -3.72
C GLU A 128 -15.07 -17.68 -3.95
N ARG A 129 -16.22 -17.49 -3.30
CA ARG A 129 -17.42 -18.32 -3.49
C ARG A 129 -18.29 -17.87 -4.65
N ILE A 130 -18.34 -16.58 -4.96
CA ILE A 130 -19.28 -16.02 -5.96
C ILE A 130 -18.63 -15.74 -7.31
N PHE A 131 -17.31 -15.54 -7.37
CA PHE A 131 -16.58 -15.31 -8.60
C PHE A 131 -15.82 -16.56 -9.03
N ASP A 132 -15.82 -16.82 -10.34
CA ASP A 132 -14.96 -17.86 -10.90
C ASP A 132 -13.49 -17.40 -10.97
N HIS A 133 -12.59 -18.36 -11.22
CA HIS A 133 -11.15 -18.07 -11.30
C HIS A 133 -10.80 -17.06 -12.40
N MET A 134 -11.58 -17.00 -13.49
CA MET A 134 -11.33 -16.06 -14.57
C MET A 134 -11.60 -14.64 -14.09
N LYS A 135 -12.73 -14.39 -13.43
CA LYS A 135 -13.10 -13.10 -12.86
C LYS A 135 -12.13 -12.67 -11.77
N LEU A 136 -11.74 -13.58 -10.87
CA LEU A 136 -10.75 -13.30 -9.82
C LEU A 136 -9.38 -12.91 -10.39
N GLY A 137 -8.93 -13.58 -11.45
CA GLY A 137 -7.70 -13.26 -12.16
C GLY A 137 -7.77 -11.94 -12.93
N GLU A 138 -8.91 -11.64 -13.57
CA GLU A 138 -9.15 -10.35 -14.24
C GLU A 138 -9.13 -9.18 -13.26
N LEU A 139 -9.81 -9.32 -12.12
CA LEU A 139 -9.77 -8.33 -11.04
C LEU A 139 -8.34 -8.19 -10.49
N GLY A 140 -7.61 -9.30 -10.32
CA GLY A 140 -6.22 -9.27 -9.86
C GLY A 140 -5.30 -8.49 -10.80
N ALA A 141 -5.45 -8.68 -12.11
CA ALA A 141 -4.69 -7.94 -13.11
C ALA A 141 -5.00 -6.43 -13.08
N GLN A 142 -6.29 -6.06 -12.96
CA GLN A 142 -6.73 -4.66 -12.87
C GLN A 142 -6.24 -4.01 -11.56
N PHE A 143 -6.42 -4.71 -10.45
CA PHE A 143 -5.98 -4.29 -9.12
C PHE A 143 -4.48 -3.99 -9.10
N ASN A 144 -3.67 -4.94 -9.58
CA ASN A 144 -2.22 -4.78 -9.63
C ASN A 144 -1.78 -3.62 -10.54
N LYS A 145 -2.44 -3.45 -11.70
CA LYS A 145 -2.18 -2.33 -12.60
C LYS A 145 -2.46 -1.00 -11.90
N ARG A 146 -3.62 -0.86 -11.25
CA ARG A 146 -3.99 0.38 -10.57
C ARG A 146 -3.09 0.65 -9.37
N ARG A 147 -2.78 -0.38 -8.58
CA ARG A 147 -1.82 -0.31 -7.46
C ARG A 147 -0.47 0.25 -7.90
N HIS A 148 0.06 -0.20 -9.04
CA HIS A 148 1.32 0.33 -9.60
C HIS A 148 1.20 1.79 -10.03
N GLN A 149 0.09 2.18 -10.67
CA GLN A 149 -0.15 3.58 -11.06
C GLN A 149 -0.20 4.49 -9.84
N LEU A 150 -0.95 4.09 -8.80
CA LEU A 150 -1.04 4.82 -7.53
C LEU A 150 0.33 4.93 -6.84
N MET A 151 1.13 3.86 -6.86
CA MET A 151 2.51 3.93 -6.34
C MET A 151 3.34 4.95 -7.09
N ILE A 152 3.28 4.99 -8.42
CA ILE A 152 4.01 5.97 -9.24
C ILE A 152 3.52 7.40 -8.95
N GLU A 153 2.21 7.61 -8.85
CA GLU A 153 1.61 8.92 -8.56
C GLU A 153 2.00 9.43 -7.16
N ARG A 154 2.04 8.53 -6.17
CA ARG A 154 2.38 8.85 -4.77
C ARG A 154 3.89 8.91 -4.53
N MET A 155 4.68 8.21 -5.34
CA MET A 155 6.11 8.45 -5.52
C MET A 155 6.28 9.75 -6.31
N LYS A 156 6.03 10.88 -5.67
CA LYS A 156 6.50 12.17 -6.19
C LYS A 156 7.98 12.01 -6.59
N PRO A 157 8.42 12.61 -7.71
CA PRO A 157 9.77 12.46 -8.17
C PRO A 157 10.74 12.81 -7.04
N VAL A 158 11.92 12.23 -7.16
CA VAL A 158 13.12 12.28 -6.31
C VAL A 158 13.64 13.74 -6.11
N GLU A 159 12.78 14.74 -6.08
CA GLU A 159 13.04 16.16 -5.87
C GLU A 159 13.52 16.46 -4.44
N ARG A 160 13.49 15.48 -3.52
CA ARG A 160 14.20 15.58 -2.23
C ARG A 160 15.42 14.69 -2.09
N ALA A 161 15.63 13.68 -2.92
CA ALA A 161 16.84 12.86 -2.74
C ALA A 161 18.08 13.53 -3.34
N ARG A 162 17.93 14.36 -4.38
CA ARG A 162 19.06 15.16 -4.90
C ARG A 162 19.62 16.12 -3.86
N ASP A 163 18.75 16.86 -3.17
CA ASP A 163 19.17 17.86 -2.17
C ASP A 163 19.66 17.17 -0.88
N TYR A 164 19.01 16.09 -0.46
CA TYR A 164 19.44 15.29 0.69
C TYR A 164 20.81 14.63 0.49
N VAL A 165 21.09 14.08 -0.70
CA VAL A 165 22.39 13.47 -1.06
C VAL A 165 23.49 14.52 -1.17
N LYS A 166 23.17 15.73 -1.62
CA LYS A 166 24.12 16.85 -1.70
C LYS A 166 24.58 17.31 -0.31
N ASP A 167 23.68 17.28 0.67
CA ASP A 167 23.95 17.79 2.02
C ASP A 167 24.48 16.71 2.99
N HIS A 168 24.35 15.42 2.68
CA HIS A 168 24.67 14.32 3.63
C HIS A 168 25.35 13.09 2.98
N PRO A 169 26.59 13.23 2.47
CA PRO A 169 27.25 12.21 1.63
C PRO A 169 27.60 10.89 2.33
N LEU A 170 27.61 10.84 3.68
CA LEU A 170 28.06 9.66 4.44
C LEU A 170 26.93 8.73 4.94
N GLN A 171 25.66 9.13 4.85
CA GLN A 171 24.54 8.35 5.42
C GLN A 171 24.06 7.17 4.56
N LEU A 172 24.58 7.01 3.34
CA LEU A 172 24.27 5.86 2.48
C LEU A 172 25.06 4.58 2.84
N ALA A 173 26.08 4.66 3.71
CA ALA A 173 26.90 3.49 4.05
C ALA A 173 26.23 2.51 5.03
N LEU A 174 25.15 2.88 5.71
CA LEU A 174 24.54 2.07 6.79
C LEU A 174 23.04 1.75 6.61
N GLY A 175 22.37 2.27 5.56
CA GLY A 175 20.91 2.11 5.35
C GLY A 175 20.51 1.47 4.01
N GLY A 176 21.44 0.78 3.35
CA GLY A 176 21.39 0.45 1.92
C GLY A 176 20.39 -0.60 1.42
N ILE A 177 19.28 -0.89 2.11
CA ILE A 177 18.30 -1.89 1.62
C ILE A 177 17.03 -1.27 1.00
N MET A 178 16.64 -0.04 1.34
CA MET A 178 15.37 0.52 0.82
C MET A 178 15.48 1.45 -0.41
N LEU A 179 16.69 1.87 -0.81
CA LEU A 179 16.87 2.77 -1.97
C LEU A 179 17.47 2.10 -3.23
N ALA A 180 17.99 0.87 -3.13
CA ALA A 180 18.82 0.29 -4.18
C ALA A 180 18.05 -0.15 -5.44
N PHE A 181 16.73 -0.36 -5.38
CA PHE A 181 15.98 -0.85 -6.53
C PHE A 181 15.54 0.23 -7.54
N ALA A 182 15.64 1.52 -7.20
CA ALA A 182 15.23 2.61 -8.09
C ALA A 182 16.39 3.23 -8.91
N VAL A 183 17.65 2.96 -8.57
CA VAL A 183 18.83 3.65 -9.18
C VAL A 183 19.57 2.79 -10.21
N ALA A 184 19.40 1.47 -10.19
CA ALA A 184 20.17 0.56 -11.04
C ALA A 184 20.01 0.77 -12.57
N PRO A 185 18.83 1.15 -13.12
CA PRO A 185 18.71 1.30 -14.57
C PRO A 185 19.34 2.60 -15.12
N LEU A 186 19.46 3.66 -14.30
CA LEU A 186 19.95 4.96 -14.79
C LEU A 186 21.47 5.06 -14.88
N LEU A 187 22.21 4.25 -14.12
CA LEU A 187 23.68 4.30 -14.11
C LEU A 187 24.33 3.58 -15.30
N MET A 188 23.59 2.73 -16.02
CA MET A 188 24.12 2.02 -17.19
C MET A 188 23.98 2.82 -18.50
N GLN A 189 23.10 3.83 -18.56
CA GLN A 189 22.86 4.59 -19.79
C GLN A 189 23.86 5.76 -20.01
N GLN A 190 24.65 6.14 -18.99
CA GLN A 190 25.67 7.19 -19.12
C GLN A 190 27.08 6.68 -19.44
N ARG A 191 27.32 5.36 -19.50
CA ARG A 191 28.64 4.80 -19.85
C ARG A 191 28.87 4.53 -21.34
N GLY A 192 27.92 4.89 -22.22
CA GLY A 192 27.96 4.58 -23.66
C GLY A 192 28.22 5.76 -24.60
N ARG A 193 28.61 6.94 -24.11
CA ARG A 193 29.04 8.06 -24.96
C ARG A 193 30.34 8.65 -24.41
N VAL A 194 31.44 8.11 -24.90
CA VAL A 194 32.74 8.81 -25.06
C VAL A 194 33.07 8.72 -26.54
#